data_AF-A0A147E5D5-F1
#
_entry.id   AF-A0A147E5D5-F1
#
_cell.length_a   1.000
_cell.length_b   1.000
_cell.length_c   1.000
_cell.angle_alpha   90.00
_cell.angle_beta   90.00
_cell.angle_gamma   90.00
#
_symmetry.space_group_name_H-M   'P 1'
#
loop_
_entity.id
_entity.type
_entity.pdbx_description
1 polymer ?
#
loop_
_entity_poly.entity_id
_entity_poly.type
_entity_poly.pdbx_seq_one_letter_code
_entity_poly.pdbx_strand_id
1 'polypeptide(L)'
;MKDTPMTLDTTTDTTDSTGTASPGTEVAAAAAHHHGYISDKDRYLTRMKRIEGQARGIAKMIDDEKYCIDILTQVSALTRALQGVATGLLDAHLKHCVLDAAKLGDDDAAIAKIQEATDAINRLVRS
;
A
#
# COMPACT_ATOMS: atom_id res chain seq x y z
N MET A 1 20.92 63.02 -37.57
CA MET A 1 20.74 61.68 -36.96
C MET A 1 19.66 61.77 -35.89
N LYS A 2 18.40 61.61 -36.29
CA LYS A 2 17.27 61.05 -35.53
C LYS A 2 15.99 61.19 -36.37
N ASP A 3 15.14 60.18 -36.21
CA ASP A 3 13.69 60.12 -36.51
C ASP A 3 13.21 59.64 -37.91
N THR A 4 13.08 58.30 -38.05
CA THR A 4 11.82 57.48 -38.18
C THR A 4 10.65 58.00 -39.07
N PRO A 5 9.69 57.18 -39.57
CA PRO A 5 9.67 55.88 -40.30
C PRO A 5 8.81 55.95 -41.61
N MET A 6 8.68 54.86 -42.39
CA MET A 6 7.44 54.65 -43.16
C MET A 6 7.15 53.16 -43.43
N THR A 7 5.91 52.80 -43.16
CA THR A 7 5.26 51.49 -43.07
C THR A 7 5.04 50.82 -44.43
N LEU A 8 5.28 49.51 -44.53
CA LEU A 8 4.60 48.66 -45.50
C LEU A 8 3.62 47.73 -44.80
N ASP A 9 2.36 47.89 -45.20
CA ASP A 9 1.25 46.98 -45.01
C ASP A 9 1.50 45.72 -45.84
N THR A 10 1.35 44.54 -45.25
CA THR A 10 0.94 43.36 -46.02
C THR A 10 0.12 42.46 -45.12
N THR A 11 -1.19 42.60 -45.27
CA THR A 11 -2.18 41.62 -44.86
C THR A 11 -1.95 40.31 -45.62
N THR A 12 -1.71 39.22 -44.88
CA THR A 12 -2.03 37.86 -45.33
C THR A 12 -2.67 37.08 -44.19
N ASP A 13 -3.97 36.89 -44.34
CA ASP A 13 -4.81 35.90 -43.68
C ASP A 13 -4.31 34.48 -44.01
N THR A 14 -4.18 33.60 -43.02
CA THR A 14 -4.16 32.13 -43.17
C THR A 14 -4.49 31.49 -41.82
N THR A 15 -5.79 31.20 -41.64
CA THR A 15 -6.41 29.99 -41.06
C THR A 15 -5.72 29.18 -39.95
N ASP A 16 -6.45 29.11 -38.82
CA ASP A 16 -6.80 27.92 -38.01
C ASP A 16 -5.77 26.79 -37.82
N SER A 17 -5.31 26.63 -36.57
CA SER A 17 -5.22 25.31 -35.95
C SER A 17 -5.31 25.44 -34.43
N THR A 18 -6.49 25.12 -33.94
CA THR A 18 -6.81 24.65 -32.59
C THR A 18 -5.70 23.78 -31.98
N GLY A 19 -5.27 24.10 -30.75
CA GLY A 19 -4.24 23.36 -30.02
C GLY A 19 -4.21 23.71 -28.55
N THR A 20 -5.31 23.43 -27.84
CA THR A 20 -5.39 23.47 -26.37
C THR A 20 -4.45 22.40 -25.78
N ALA A 21 -3.31 22.84 -25.25
CA ALA A 21 -2.47 22.02 -24.37
C ALA A 21 -2.52 22.62 -22.96
N SER A 22 -3.36 22.04 -22.11
CA SER A 22 -3.34 22.28 -20.67
C SER A 22 -2.01 21.83 -20.08
N PRO A 23 -1.33 22.63 -19.23
CA PRO A 23 -0.26 22.10 -18.40
C PRO A 23 -0.91 21.37 -17.22
N GLY A 24 -1.13 20.07 -17.38
CA GLY A 24 -1.52 19.18 -16.28
C GLY A 24 -0.34 18.92 -15.35
N THR A 25 -0.05 19.88 -14.46
CA THR A 25 0.97 19.76 -13.40
C THR A 25 0.36 19.26 -12.09
N GLU A 26 -0.33 18.12 -12.11
CA GLU A 26 -0.79 17.47 -10.88
C GLU A 26 -0.45 15.97 -10.88
N VAL A 27 0.83 15.67 -11.08
CA VAL A 27 1.44 14.48 -10.46
C VAL A 27 1.96 14.91 -9.09
N ALA A 28 1.04 15.28 -8.20
CA ALA A 28 1.35 15.65 -6.83
C ALA A 28 1.16 14.42 -5.91
N ALA A 29 2.29 13.76 -5.64
CA ALA A 29 2.61 13.11 -4.36
C ALA A 29 1.66 12.03 -3.82
N ALA A 30 1.52 10.91 -4.53
CA ALA A 30 1.37 9.63 -3.84
C ALA A 30 2.76 9.21 -3.35
N ALA A 31 3.13 9.61 -2.14
CA ALA A 31 4.34 9.12 -1.47
C ALA A 31 4.35 7.59 -1.56
N ALA A 32 5.26 7.05 -2.37
CA ALA A 32 5.31 5.63 -2.65
C ALA A 32 5.61 4.89 -1.34
N HIS A 33 4.57 4.37 -0.68
CA HIS A 33 4.73 3.41 0.40
C HIS A 33 5.59 2.28 -0.16
N HIS A 34 6.84 2.18 0.28
CA HIS A 34 7.71 1.06 -0.07
C HIS A 34 7.13 -0.15 0.65
N HIS A 35 6.38 -0.98 -0.07
CA HIS A 35 5.68 -2.11 0.51
C HIS A 35 6.71 -3.18 0.87
N GLY A 36 7.24 -3.16 2.10
CA GLY A 36 8.29 -4.09 2.54
C GLY A 36 7.94 -5.58 2.37
N TYR A 37 6.66 -5.94 2.21
CA TYR A 37 6.24 -7.32 1.96
C TYR A 37 6.38 -7.75 0.48
N ILE A 38 6.64 -6.82 -0.45
CA ILE A 38 6.50 -7.07 -1.89
C ILE A 38 7.50 -8.13 -2.39
N SER A 39 8.65 -8.28 -1.72
CA SER A 39 9.64 -9.33 -1.97
C SER A 39 9.14 -10.75 -1.62
N ASP A 40 8.13 -10.85 -0.75
CA ASP A 40 7.56 -12.10 -0.24
C ASP A 40 6.06 -12.24 -0.60
N LYS A 41 5.55 -11.45 -1.55
CA LYS A 41 4.13 -11.37 -1.92
C LYS A 41 3.48 -12.74 -2.13
N ASP A 42 4.10 -13.61 -2.93
CA ASP A 42 3.55 -14.92 -3.26
C ASP A 42 3.43 -15.85 -2.04
N ARG A 43 4.34 -15.70 -1.06
CA ARG A 43 4.28 -16.41 0.21
C ARG A 43 3.05 -15.99 1.01
N TYR A 44 2.78 -14.68 1.11
CA TYR A 44 1.60 -14.17 1.82
C TYR A 44 0.31 -14.57 1.10
N LEU A 45 0.25 -14.46 -0.22
CA LEU A 45 -0.91 -14.92 -1.00
C LEU A 45 -1.18 -16.41 -0.80
N THR A 46 -0.14 -17.25 -0.79
CA THR A 46 -0.28 -18.69 -0.54
C THR A 46 -0.83 -18.97 0.86
N ARG A 47 -0.37 -18.25 1.89
CA ARG A 47 -0.91 -18.36 3.26
C ARG A 47 -2.37 -17.91 3.33
N MET A 48 -2.71 -16.80 2.67
CA MET A 48 -4.09 -16.31 2.63
C MET A 48 -5.05 -17.28 1.94
N LYS A 49 -4.64 -17.92 0.84
CA LYS A 49 -5.45 -18.98 0.19
C LYS A 49 -5.73 -20.17 1.12
N ARG A 50 -4.78 -20.53 1.99
CA ARG A 50 -4.98 -21.60 3.00
C ARG A 50 -5.96 -21.17 4.08
N ILE A 51 -5.81 -19.94 4.59
CA ILE A 51 -6.71 -19.32 5.58
C ILE A 51 -8.16 -19.25 5.05
N GLU A 52 -8.34 -18.87 3.79
CA GLU A 52 -9.64 -18.88 3.11
C GLU A 52 -10.25 -20.30 3.06
N GLY A 53 -9.42 -21.31 2.75
CA GLY A 53 -9.82 -22.71 2.82
C GLY A 53 -10.26 -23.16 4.21
N GLN A 54 -9.54 -22.75 5.26
CA GLN A 54 -9.90 -23.03 6.65
C GLN A 54 -11.24 -22.38 7.02
N ALA A 55 -11.46 -21.11 6.64
CA ALA A 55 -12.72 -20.41 6.89
C ALA A 55 -13.91 -21.12 6.21
N ARG A 56 -13.74 -21.56 4.95
CA ARG A 56 -14.74 -22.40 4.26
C ARG A 56 -14.98 -23.73 4.98
N GLY A 57 -13.92 -24.36 5.47
CA GLY A 57 -14.02 -25.60 6.24
C GLY A 57 -14.86 -25.43 7.50
N ILE A 58 -14.65 -24.35 8.25
CA ILE A 58 -15.44 -24.01 9.44
C ILE A 58 -16.91 -23.77 9.07
N ALA A 59 -17.19 -23.01 8.01
CA ALA A 59 -18.56 -22.78 7.55
C ALA A 59 -19.27 -24.10 7.21
N LYS A 60 -18.57 -25.03 6.55
CA LYS A 60 -19.10 -26.38 6.28
C LYS A 60 -19.32 -27.18 7.57
N MET A 61 -18.45 -27.08 8.58
CA MET A 61 -18.67 -27.76 9.86
C MET A 61 -19.92 -27.26 10.58
N ILE A 62 -20.25 -25.97 10.44
CA ILE A 62 -21.48 -25.40 10.99
C ILE A 62 -22.71 -25.93 10.24
N ASP A 63 -22.67 -25.93 8.91
CA ASP A 63 -23.73 -26.47 8.05
C ASP A 63 -23.98 -27.96 8.29
N ASP A 64 -22.91 -28.73 8.51
CA ASP A 64 -22.95 -30.15 8.84
C ASP A 64 -23.25 -30.43 10.35
N GLU A 65 -23.62 -29.40 11.12
CA GLU A 65 -23.97 -29.47 12.54
C GLU A 65 -22.92 -30.20 13.42
N LYS A 66 -21.63 -29.96 13.15
CA LYS A 66 -20.53 -30.60 13.88
C LYS A 66 -20.46 -30.17 15.34
N TYR A 67 -19.81 -31.00 16.15
CA TYR A 67 -19.62 -30.74 17.57
C TYR A 67 -18.89 -29.42 17.82
N CYS A 68 -19.44 -28.60 18.72
CA CYS A 68 -18.98 -27.23 18.96
C CYS A 68 -17.49 -27.15 19.33
N ILE A 69 -16.96 -28.12 20.06
CA ILE A 69 -15.53 -28.12 20.46
C ILE A 69 -14.61 -28.33 19.25
N ASP A 70 -15.02 -29.11 18.26
CA ASP A 70 -14.24 -29.33 17.04
C ASP A 70 -14.22 -28.05 16.19
N ILE A 71 -15.37 -27.37 16.10
CA ILE A 71 -15.48 -26.06 15.44
C ILE A 71 -14.56 -25.04 16.12
N LEU A 72 -14.61 -24.94 17.45
CA LEU A 72 -13.75 -24.02 18.23
C LEU A 72 -12.26 -24.34 18.06
N THR A 73 -11.92 -25.61 17.91
CA THR A 73 -10.55 -26.04 17.60
C THR A 73 -10.11 -25.53 16.23
N GLN A 74 -10.95 -25.63 15.19
CA GLN A 74 -10.64 -25.10 13.87
C GLN A 74 -10.59 -23.57 13.84
N VAL A 75 -11.49 -22.89 14.56
CA VAL A 75 -11.45 -21.42 14.73
C VAL A 75 -10.11 -21.02 15.37
N SER A 76 -9.66 -21.72 16.40
CA SER A 76 -8.36 -21.46 17.03
C SER A 76 -7.19 -21.65 16.07
N ALA A 77 -7.25 -22.67 15.20
CA ALA A 77 -6.25 -22.90 14.16
C ALA A 77 -6.24 -21.78 13.09
N LEU A 78 -7.41 -21.29 12.69
CA LEU A 78 -7.55 -20.16 11.76
C LEU A 78 -6.97 -18.87 12.36
N THR A 79 -7.29 -18.58 13.63
CA THR A 79 -6.74 -17.41 14.35
C THR A 79 -5.22 -17.45 14.40
N ARG A 80 -4.62 -18.61 14.72
CA ARG A 80 -3.16 -18.78 14.71
C ARG A 80 -2.55 -18.56 13.32
N ALA A 81 -3.21 -19.02 12.27
CA ALA A 81 -2.76 -18.80 10.90
C ALA A 81 -2.76 -17.30 10.53
N LEU A 82 -3.82 -16.58 10.90
CA LEU A 82 -3.93 -15.12 10.73
C LEU A 82 -2.85 -14.36 11.51
N GLN A 83 -2.62 -14.73 12.78
CA GLN A 83 -1.54 -14.17 13.61
C GLN A 83 -0.16 -14.40 12.97
N GLY A 84 0.08 -15.57 12.35
CA GLY A 84 1.30 -15.85 11.62
C GLY A 84 1.50 -14.98 10.37
N VAL A 85 0.41 -14.59 9.70
CA VAL A 85 0.48 -13.62 8.58
C VAL A 85 0.77 -12.21 9.12
N ALA A 86 0.06 -11.78 10.17
CA ALA A 86 0.23 -10.46 10.76
C ALA A 86 1.65 -10.23 11.29
N THR A 87 2.21 -11.19 12.04
CA THR A 87 3.59 -11.12 12.54
C THR A 87 4.61 -11.14 11.41
N GLY A 88 4.38 -11.92 10.35
CA GLY A 88 5.24 -11.91 9.17
C GLY A 88 5.22 -10.57 8.43
N LEU A 89 4.07 -9.90 8.29
CA LEU A 89 3.99 -8.59 7.63
C LEU A 89 4.67 -7.50 8.47
N LEU A 90 4.53 -7.57 9.78
CA LEU A 90 5.21 -6.69 10.72
C LEU A 90 6.73 -6.82 10.63
N ASP A 91 7.27 -8.03 10.64
CA ASP A 91 8.72 -8.27 10.48
C ASP A 91 9.25 -7.67 9.17
N ALA A 92 8.51 -7.85 8.07
CA ALA A 92 8.85 -7.24 6.79
C ALA A 92 8.80 -5.70 6.82
N HIS A 93 7.87 -5.11 7.59
CA HIS A 93 7.79 -3.66 7.77
C HIS A 93 8.98 -3.11 8.57
N LEU A 94 9.34 -3.76 9.68
CA LEU A 94 10.49 -3.36 10.50
C LEU A 94 11.80 -3.45 9.71
N LYS A 95 12.01 -4.51 8.93
CA LYS A 95 13.25 -4.74 8.17
C LYS A 95 13.49 -3.77 7.02
N HIS A 96 12.43 -3.26 6.40
CA HIS A 96 12.57 -2.39 5.23
C HIS A 96 12.30 -0.94 5.61
N CYS A 97 11.15 -0.64 6.23
CA CYS A 97 10.77 0.75 6.46
C CYS A 97 11.57 1.42 7.59
N VAL A 98 11.83 0.70 8.69
CA VAL A 98 12.58 1.27 9.83
C VAL A 98 14.08 1.27 9.56
N LEU A 99 14.62 0.16 9.04
CA LEU A 99 16.05 0.05 8.74
C LEU A 99 16.50 1.03 7.66
N ASP A 100 15.68 1.29 6.64
CA ASP A 100 16.05 2.22 5.57
C ASP A 100 15.99 3.68 6.05
N ALA A 101 15.00 4.05 6.87
CA ALA A 101 14.96 5.36 7.53
C ALA A 101 16.18 5.60 8.43
N ALA A 102 16.55 4.59 9.23
CA ALA A 102 17.74 4.66 10.09
C ALA A 102 19.05 4.79 9.28
N LYS A 103 19.19 4.10 8.15
CA LYS A 103 20.36 4.24 7.26
C LYS A 103 20.46 5.60 6.61
N LEU A 104 19.33 6.28 6.38
CA LEU A 104 19.27 7.62 5.82
C LEU A 104 19.59 8.72 6.86
N GLY A 105 19.76 8.35 8.14
CA GLY A 105 20.02 9.30 9.23
C GLY A 105 18.80 10.13 9.63
N ASP A 106 17.60 9.67 9.28
CA ASP A 106 16.33 10.32 9.62
C ASP A 106 15.72 9.65 10.85
N ASP A 107 16.23 10.04 12.03
CA ASP A 107 15.84 9.47 13.32
C ASP A 107 14.35 9.71 13.63
N ASP A 108 13.81 10.88 13.27
CA ASP A 108 12.40 11.22 13.50
C ASP A 108 11.48 10.32 12.63
N ALA A 109 11.83 10.10 11.37
CA ALA A 109 11.10 9.17 10.51
C ALA A 109 11.18 7.72 11.03
N ALA A 110 12.35 7.28 11.50
CA ALA A 110 12.51 5.95 12.06
C ALA A 110 11.65 5.76 13.33
N ILE A 111 11.62 6.75 14.22
CA ILE A 111 10.77 6.73 15.44
C ILE A 111 9.29 6.67 15.07
N ALA A 112 8.84 7.46 14.09
CA ALA A 112 7.45 7.44 13.62
C ALA A 112 7.06 6.04 13.08
N LYS A 113 7.94 5.39 12.32
CA LYS A 113 7.70 4.02 11.82
C LYS A 113 7.66 2.96 12.91
N ILE A 114 8.48 3.12 13.95
CA ILE A 114 8.41 2.25 15.14
C ILE A 114 7.08 2.43 15.88
N GLN A 115 6.57 3.66 16.00
CA GLN A 115 5.26 3.93 16.61
C GLN A 115 4.12 3.30 15.79
N GLU A 116 4.12 3.45 14.45
CA GLU A 116 3.15 2.78 13.57
C GLU A 116 3.13 1.26 13.79
N ALA A 117 4.32 0.64 13.83
CA ALA A 117 4.47 -0.80 14.06
C ALA A 117 3.98 -1.21 15.45
N THR A 118 4.29 -0.43 16.49
CA THR A 118 3.86 -0.67 17.87
C THR A 118 2.34 -0.62 18.00
N ASP A 119 1.70 0.35 17.37
CA ASP A 119 0.24 0.45 17.35
C ASP A 119 -0.41 -0.74 16.64
N ALA A 120 0.19 -1.23 15.55
CA ALA A 120 -0.28 -2.42 14.86
C ALA A 120 -0.19 -3.68 15.76
N ILE A 121 0.92 -3.86 16.48
CA ILE A 121 1.10 -4.96 17.45
C ILE A 121 0.06 -4.87 18.56
N ASN A 122 -0.15 -3.67 19.12
CA ASN A 122 -1.10 -3.44 20.19
C ASN A 122 -2.52 -3.84 19.78
N ARG A 123 -2.92 -3.64 18.52
CA ARG A 123 -4.20 -4.14 17.99
C ARG A 123 -4.22 -5.67 17.87
N LEU A 124 -3.13 -6.28 17.41
CA LEU A 124 -3.00 -7.73 17.25
C LEU A 124 -3.01 -8.51 18.57
N VAL A 125 -2.42 -7.97 19.64
CA VAL A 125 -2.35 -8.64 20.94
C VAL A 125 -3.70 -8.59 21.69
N ARG A 126 -4.54 -7.60 21.37
CA ARG A 126 -5.84 -7.40 22.01
C ARG A 126 -7.01 -8.13 21.32
N SER A 127 -6.74 -8.83 20.21
CA SER A 127 -7.74 -9.61 19.44
C SER A 127 -7.71 -11.09 19.84
#